data_AF-A0A7X1ZN20-F1
#
_entry.id   AF-A0A7X1ZN20-F1
#
_cell.length_a   1.000
_cell.length_b   1.000
_cell.length_c   1.000
_cell.angle_alpha   90.00
_cell.angle_beta   90.00
_cell.angle_gamma   90.00
#
_symmetry.space_group_name_H-M   'P 1'
#
loop_
_entity.id
_entity.type
_entity.pdbx_description
1 polymer ?
#
loop_
_entity_poly.entity_id
_entity_poly.type
_entity_poly.pdbx_seq_one_letter_code
_entity_poly.pdbx_strand_id
1 'polypeptide(L)'
;EIEISVLSPLKKIHDPSLIRVGKHGLVISKGNKRGLLLPQVPVENNWSRETFLKQACLKAGLPPNTWKSEADIYIFEAIIFQ
;
A
#
# COMPACT_ATOMS: atom_id res chain seq x y z
N GLU A 1 9.31 10.70 22.55
CA GLU A 1 10.05 10.02 21.47
C GLU A 1 9.33 10.36 20.15
N ILE A 2 10.06 10.64 19.07
CA ILE A 2 9.48 11.09 17.79
C ILE A 2 9.89 10.08 16.72
N GLU A 3 8.92 9.51 16.02
CA GLU A 3 9.19 8.65 14.87
C GLU A 3 8.96 9.43 13.56
N ILE A 4 9.94 9.44 12.67
CA ILE A 4 9.87 10.10 11.36
C ILE A 4 9.99 9.06 10.25
N SER A 5 8.98 8.98 9.38
CA SER A 5 9.01 8.17 8.16
C SER A 5 9.32 9.04 6.94
N VAL A 6 10.45 8.79 6.28
CA VAL A 6 10.78 9.43 4.99
C VAL A 6 10.35 8.50 3.86
N LEU A 7 9.51 9.01 2.95
CA LEU A 7 8.92 8.23 1.86
C LEU A 7 9.62 8.52 0.52
N SER A 8 9.85 7.49 -0.27
CA SER A 8 10.18 7.66 -1.68
C SER A 8 8.99 8.27 -2.45
N PRO A 9 9.22 8.91 -3.61
CA PRO A 9 8.13 9.26 -4.51
C PRO A 9 7.25 8.05 -4.86
N LEU A 10 5.95 8.29 -5.06
CA LEU A 10 5.01 7.26 -5.45
C LEU A 10 5.29 6.80 -6.87
N LYS A 11 5.39 5.48 -7.06
CA LYS A 11 5.52 4.86 -8.38
C LYS A 11 4.26 4.09 -8.73
N LYS A 12 3.57 4.49 -9.80
CA LYS A 12 2.43 3.74 -10.34
C LYS A 12 2.90 2.40 -10.89
N ILE A 13 2.17 1.33 -10.61
CA ILE A 13 2.42 0.00 -11.15
C ILE A 13 1.15 -0.57 -11.78
N HIS A 14 1.35 -1.42 -12.80
CA HIS A 14 0.27 -2.14 -13.48
C HIS A 14 0.26 -3.63 -13.15
N ASP A 15 1.43 -4.19 -12.78
CA ASP A 15 1.57 -5.57 -12.34
C ASP A 15 1.70 -5.63 -10.81
N PRO A 16 0.68 -6.13 -10.09
CA PRO A 16 0.73 -6.32 -8.65
C PRO A 16 1.83 -7.27 -8.20
N SER A 17 2.36 -8.14 -9.06
CA SER A 17 3.44 -9.08 -8.73
C SER A 17 4.72 -8.37 -8.26
N LEU A 18 4.92 -7.13 -8.68
CA LEU A 18 6.03 -6.25 -8.30
C LEU A 18 6.02 -5.84 -6.82
N ILE A 19 4.91 -6.05 -6.11
CA ILE A 19 4.77 -5.68 -4.70
C ILE A 19 5.55 -6.67 -3.83
N ARG A 20 6.51 -6.12 -3.07
CA ARG A 20 7.31 -6.84 -2.08
C ARG A 20 6.83 -6.48 -0.68
N VAL A 21 6.18 -7.43 0.00
CA VAL A 21 5.73 -7.27 1.40
C VAL A 21 6.94 -6.99 2.31
N GLY A 22 6.77 -6.06 3.25
CA GLY A 22 7.84 -5.61 4.15
C GLY A 22 8.83 -4.63 3.53
N LYS A 23 8.73 -4.38 2.22
CA LYS A 23 9.55 -3.38 1.52
C LYS A 23 8.70 -2.23 0.99
N HIS A 24 7.60 -2.54 0.29
CA HIS A 24 6.76 -1.53 -0.34
C HIS A 24 5.56 -1.18 0.53
N GLY A 25 5.31 0.11 0.68
CA GLY A 25 4.01 0.65 1.05
C GLY A 25 3.09 0.70 -0.17
N LEU A 26 1.79 0.78 0.07
CA LEU A 26 0.76 0.82 -0.98
C LEU A 26 -0.08 2.07 -0.88
N VAL A 27 -0.42 2.61 -2.06
CA VAL A 27 -1.54 3.53 -2.23
C VAL A 27 -2.49 2.94 -3.25
N ILE A 28 -3.77 2.81 -2.87
CA ILE A 28 -4.87 2.51 -3.79
C ILE A 28 -5.65 3.78 -4.03
N SER A 29 -5.95 4.10 -5.29
CA SER A 29 -6.69 5.30 -5.68
C SER A 29 -7.76 5.01 -6.75
N LYS A 30 -8.99 5.48 -6.54
CA LYS A 30 -10.09 5.43 -7.52
C LYS A 30 -10.96 6.68 -7.37
N GLY A 31 -10.88 7.60 -8.34
CA GLY A 31 -11.54 8.90 -8.24
C GLY A 31 -11.10 9.66 -6.98
N ASN A 32 -12.05 10.09 -6.16
CA ASN A 32 -11.78 10.80 -4.90
C ASN A 32 -11.45 9.88 -3.71
N LYS A 33 -11.47 8.55 -3.90
CA LYS A 33 -11.19 7.57 -2.85
C LYS A 33 -9.72 7.16 -2.88
N ARG A 34 -9.05 7.26 -1.73
CA ARG A 34 -7.62 6.94 -1.61
C ARG A 34 -7.31 6.32 -0.26
N GLY A 35 -6.51 5.26 -0.25
CA GLY A 35 -6.04 4.58 0.96
C GLY A 35 -4.55 4.33 0.88
N LEU A 36 -3.85 4.49 2.00
CA LEU A 36 -2.41 4.26 2.13
C LEU A 36 -2.14 3.30 3.27
N LEU A 37 -1.23 2.36 3.06
CA LEU A 37 -0.66 1.51 4.10
C LEU A 37 0.87 1.49 3.98
N LEU A 38 1.55 1.60 5.12
CA LEU A 38 3.01 1.65 5.20
C LEU A 38 3.64 0.25 5.04
N PRO A 39 4.94 0.16 4.68
CA PRO A 39 5.62 -1.13 4.44
C PRO A 39 5.59 -2.14 5.59
N GLN A 40 5.58 -1.67 6.85
CA GLN A 40 5.62 -2.52 8.05
C GLN A 40 4.27 -3.16 8.39
N VAL A 41 3.16 -2.49 8.04
CA VAL A 41 1.80 -2.95 8.37
C VAL A 41 1.53 -4.40 7.95
N PRO A 42 1.80 -4.82 6.69
CA PRO A 42 1.56 -6.21 6.31
C PRO A 42 2.48 -7.21 7.01
N VAL A 43 3.67 -6.80 7.46
CA VAL A 43 4.59 -7.68 8.21
C VAL A 43 4.08 -7.92 9.62
N GLU A 44 3.74 -6.84 10.34
CA GLU A 44 3.21 -6.90 11.71
C GLU A 44 1.93 -7.74 11.81
N ASN A 45 1.13 -7.77 10.75
CA ASN A 45 -0.13 -8.49 10.69
C ASN A 45 -0.04 -9.85 9.97
N ASN A 46 1.15 -10.30 9.57
CA ASN A 46 1.38 -11.54 8.81
C ASN A 46 0.53 -11.65 7.53
N TRP A 47 0.37 -10.55 6.80
CA TRP A 47 -0.42 -10.49 5.57
C TRP A 47 0.37 -10.94 4.35
N SER A 48 -0.30 -11.72 3.50
CA SER A 48 0.16 -11.95 2.13
C SER A 48 0.01 -10.68 1.29
N ARG A 49 0.66 -10.64 0.12
CA ARG A 49 0.50 -9.56 -0.86
C ARG A 49 -0.97 -9.33 -1.23
N GLU A 50 -1.74 -10.41 -1.39
CA GLU A 50 -3.15 -10.32 -1.75
C GLU A 50 -3.99 -9.73 -0.60
N THR A 51 -3.75 -10.17 0.63
CA THR A 51 -4.40 -9.58 1.81
C THR A 51 -4.03 -8.10 1.96
N PHE A 52 -2.78 -7.75 1.72
CA PHE A 52 -2.30 -6.37 1.78
C PHE A 52 -3.03 -5.45 0.79
N LEU A 53 -3.19 -5.89 -0.47
CA LEU A 53 -3.96 -5.18 -1.49
C LEU A 53 -5.45 -5.02 -1.11
N LYS A 54 -6.06 -6.07 -0.56
CA LYS A 54 -7.45 -6.05 -0.08
C LYS A 54 -7.63 -5.04 1.05
N GLN A 55 -6.72 -5.04 2.03
CA GLN A 55 -6.75 -4.11 3.15
C GLN A 55 -6.50 -2.67 2.69
N ALA A 56 -5.63 -2.44 1.71
CA ALA A 56 -5.41 -1.13 1.13
C ALA A 56 -6.67 -0.60 0.41
N CYS A 57 -7.43 -1.46 -0.28
CA CYS A 57 -8.73 -1.09 -0.85
C CYS A 57 -9.73 -0.70 0.24
N LEU A 58 -9.84 -1.51 1.30
CA LEU A 58 -10.72 -1.21 2.43
C LEU A 58 -10.35 0.11 3.11
N LYS A 59 -9.05 0.38 3.29
CA LYS A 59 -8.53 1.65 3.83
C LYS A 59 -8.89 2.85 2.94
N ALA A 60 -9.05 2.64 1.63
CA ALA A 60 -9.52 3.64 0.68
C ALA A 60 -11.05 3.82 0.67
N GLY A 61 -11.81 3.04 1.47
CA GLY A 61 -13.27 3.00 1.42
C GLY A 61 -13.81 2.34 0.15
N LEU A 62 -13.06 1.37 -0.40
CA LEU A 62 -13.40 0.61 -1.60
C LEU A 62 -13.64 -0.87 -1.28
N PRO A 63 -14.44 -1.59 -2.09
CA PRO A 63 -14.52 -3.04 -2.01
C PRO A 63 -13.14 -3.72 -2.09
N PRO A 64 -12.89 -4.83 -1.37
CA PRO A 64 -11.57 -5.46 -1.24
C PRO A 64 -10.86 -5.83 -2.56
N ASN A 65 -11.61 -6.11 -3.63
CA ASN A 65 -11.05 -6.56 -4.91
C ASN A 65 -10.94 -5.45 -5.97
N THR A 66 -11.22 -4.19 -5.60
CA THR A 66 -11.21 -3.05 -6.54
C THR A 66 -9.84 -2.86 -7.22
N TRP A 67 -8.75 -3.24 -6.54
CA TRP A 67 -7.38 -3.19 -7.08
C TRP A 67 -7.17 -4.05 -8.34
N LYS A 68 -8.03 -5.04 -8.61
CA LYS A 68 -7.83 -5.97 -9.73
C LYS A 68 -8.07 -5.33 -11.10
N SER A 69 -8.95 -4.34 -11.19
CA SER A 69 -9.35 -3.79 -12.49
C SER A 69 -9.86 -2.34 -12.46
N GLU A 70 -10.09 -1.76 -11.27
CA GLU A 70 -10.84 -0.52 -11.15
C GLU A 70 -10.11 0.60 -10.39
N ALA A 71 -8.94 0.31 -9.82
CA ALA A 71 -8.17 1.27 -9.05
C ALA A 71 -6.71 1.29 -9.51
N ASP A 72 -6.10 2.47 -9.41
CA ASP A 72 -4.68 2.64 -9.58
C ASP A 72 -3.93 2.13 -8.34
N ILE A 73 -2.81 1.44 -8.57
CA ILE A 73 -1.91 0.96 -7.53
C ILE A 73 -0.60 1.75 -7.63
N TYR A 74 -0.18 2.32 -6.51
CA TYR A 74 1.14 2.92 -6.37
C TYR A 74 1.91 2.24 -5.25
N ILE A 75 3.22 2.09 -5.45
CA ILE A 75 4.17 1.62 -4.45
C ILE A 75 5.11 2.74 -4.02
N PHE A 76 5.62 2.66 -2.81
CA PHE A 76 6.70 3.50 -2.29
C PHE A 76 7.52 2.73 -1.26
N GLU A 77 8.72 3.21 -0.96
CA GLU A 77 9.55 2.71 0.14
C GLU A 77 9.54 3.75 1.27
N ALA A 78 9.70 3.29 2.52
CA ALA A 78 9.79 4.16 3.69
C ALA A 78 11.04 3.78 4.50
N ILE A 79 11.77 4.79 4.97
CA ILE A 79 12.83 4.64 5.96
C ILE A 79 12.33 5.30 7.25
N ILE A 80 12.44 4.57 8.36
CA ILE A 80 11.98 5.02 9.68
C ILE A 80 13.21 5.48 10.49
N PHE A 81 13.10 6.65 11.12
CA PHE A 81 14.05 7.20 12.08
C PHE A 81 13.34 7.34 13.44
N GLN A 82 14.07 7.06 14.52
CA GLN A 82 13.64 7.23 15.92
C GLN A 82 14.47 8.32 16.61
#